data_AF-A0A2V3IN67-F1
#
_entry.id   AF-A0A2V3IN67-F1
#
_cell.length_a   1.000
_cell.length_b   1.000
_cell.length_c   1.000
_cell.angle_alpha   90.00
_cell.angle_beta   90.00
_cell.angle_gamma   90.00
#
_symmetry.space_group_name_H-M   'P 1'
#
loop_
_entity.id
_entity.type
_entity.pdbx_description
1 polymer ?
#
loop_
_entity_poly.entity_id
_entity_poly.type
_entity_poly.pdbx_seq_one_letter_code
_entity_poly.pdbx_strand_id
1 'polypeptide(L)'
;MTMKGATVIPPNATDKQMAELFMPLYVEDREKFMRAVTMVKHANRHTRPLFSTNVELSSIPKVPENEVEAFKEKYINTNKLKWGTPEATERCESNGRPVQYLRWRWALDNFDTYINMLRVYGHDDEKIGLMLKGVPMCLKSREAFDELRTALKKLSVEIAEEMEWKNVGFVFTGSSVPGFSQNPLKGLRDIPSKITDPKKSDVDICIVADGINVSVAKCHSDGDQFLEPKYAFPTTVNEITSGMRFGCKDLAEFCKSAAAFYEKWSEILPGGLQFTFCEDDTDIPPWEARINIRDI
;
A
#
# COMPACT_ATOMS: atom_id res chain seq x y z
N MET A 1 -23.08 4.10 -26.15
CA MET A 1 -22.67 5.46 -26.57
C MET A 1 -21.15 5.45 -26.71
N THR A 2 -20.65 5.37 -27.94
CA THR A 2 -19.22 5.23 -28.25
C THR A 2 -18.54 6.60 -28.14
N MET A 3 -17.57 6.74 -27.22
CA MET A 3 -16.75 7.96 -27.12
C MET A 3 -15.87 8.09 -28.37
N LYS A 4 -16.31 8.88 -29.35
CA LYS A 4 -15.45 9.39 -30.42
C LYS A 4 -14.66 10.58 -29.86
N GLY A 5 -13.33 10.50 -29.96
CA GLY A 5 -12.42 11.59 -29.59
C GLY A 5 -11.58 11.30 -28.34
N ALA A 6 -10.97 10.12 -28.22
CA ALA A 6 -9.94 9.91 -27.22
C ALA A 6 -8.75 10.84 -27.53
N THR A 7 -8.60 11.90 -26.74
CA THR A 7 -7.43 12.78 -26.80
C THR A 7 -6.22 11.92 -26.44
N VAL A 8 -5.36 11.62 -27.43
CA VAL A 8 -4.16 10.81 -27.22
C VAL A 8 -3.16 11.68 -26.46
N ILE A 9 -2.95 11.36 -25.19
CA ILE A 9 -1.94 12.04 -24.36
C ILE A 9 -0.55 11.56 -24.83
N PRO A 10 0.35 12.46 -25.25
CA PRO A 10 1.72 12.07 -25.60
C PRO A 10 2.42 11.45 -24.38
N PRO A 11 3.14 10.34 -24.52
CA PRO A 11 3.80 9.65 -23.40
C PRO A 11 4.88 10.49 -22.68
N ASN A 12 5.24 11.67 -23.20
CA ASN A 12 6.21 12.62 -22.61
C ASN A 12 5.67 14.06 -22.59
N ALA A 13 4.36 14.24 -22.45
CA ALA A 13 3.79 15.58 -22.36
C ALA A 13 4.35 16.34 -21.14
N THR A 14 4.84 17.56 -21.37
CA THR A 14 5.24 18.47 -20.29
C THR A 14 4.03 18.93 -19.47
N ASP A 15 4.23 19.39 -18.24
CA ASP A 15 3.16 19.92 -17.38
C ASP A 15 2.35 21.02 -18.07
N LYS A 16 3.01 21.85 -18.89
CA LYS A 16 2.36 22.90 -19.69
C LYS A 16 1.46 22.31 -20.78
N GLN A 17 1.94 21.30 -21.49
CA GLN A 17 1.15 20.62 -22.54
C GLN A 17 -0.02 19.86 -21.94
N MET A 18 0.18 19.24 -20.77
CA MET A 18 -0.90 18.62 -20.00
C MET A 18 -1.94 19.68 -19.60
N ALA A 19 -1.51 20.81 -19.02
CA ALA A 19 -2.42 21.89 -18.63
C ALA A 19 -3.21 22.45 -19.83
N GLU A 20 -2.57 22.67 -20.98
CA GLU A 20 -3.24 23.14 -22.21
C GLU A 20 -4.26 22.12 -22.74
N LEU A 21 -3.98 20.82 -22.63
CA LEU A 21 -4.89 19.74 -23.05
C LEU A 21 -6.12 19.63 -22.14
N PHE A 22 -5.94 19.92 -20.86
CA PHE A 22 -6.89 19.60 -19.81
C PHE A 22 -7.70 20.81 -19.32
N MET A 23 -7.16 22.03 -19.44
CA MET A 23 -7.86 23.24 -18.99
C MET A 23 -9.16 23.53 -19.73
N PRO A 24 -9.26 23.38 -21.06
CA PRO A 24 -10.53 23.54 -21.75
C PRO A 24 -11.61 22.58 -21.22
N LEU A 25 -11.22 21.33 -20.94
CA LEU A 25 -12.11 20.31 -20.37
C LEU A 25 -12.57 20.68 -18.94
N TYR A 26 -11.68 21.25 -18.12
CA TYR A 26 -12.03 21.72 -16.78
C TYR A 26 -13.04 22.88 -16.80
N VAL A 27 -12.89 23.80 -17.74
CA VAL A 27 -13.74 24.99 -17.86
C VAL A 27 -15.11 24.63 -18.44
N GLU A 28 -15.17 23.73 -19.42
CA GLU A 28 -16.42 23.37 -20.11
C GLU A 28 -17.28 22.37 -19.32
N ASP A 29 -16.65 21.37 -18.69
CA ASP A 29 -17.36 20.32 -17.96
C ASP A 29 -16.48 19.81 -16.81
N ARG A 30 -16.54 20.52 -15.70
CA ARG A 30 -15.76 20.23 -14.49
C ARG A 30 -15.96 18.79 -14.01
N GLU A 31 -17.17 18.24 -14.08
CA GLU A 31 -17.39 16.84 -13.69
C GLU A 31 -16.68 15.86 -14.63
N LYS A 32 -16.78 16.07 -15.94
CA LYS A 32 -16.11 15.22 -16.93
C LYS A 32 -14.59 15.34 -16.83
N PHE A 33 -14.06 16.52 -16.55
CA PHE A 33 -12.65 16.69 -16.24
C PHE A 33 -12.24 15.91 -14.99
N MET A 34 -12.98 16.05 -13.89
CA MET A 34 -12.68 15.32 -12.66
C MET A 34 -12.75 13.80 -12.90
N ARG A 35 -13.75 13.31 -13.65
CA ARG A 35 -13.83 11.91 -14.08
C ARG A 35 -12.59 11.49 -14.89
N ALA A 36 -12.15 12.30 -15.86
CA ALA A 36 -10.97 12.00 -16.68
C ALA A 36 -9.67 12.00 -15.87
N VAL A 37 -9.48 12.96 -14.97
CA VAL A 37 -8.32 13.00 -14.06
C VAL A 37 -8.33 11.79 -13.13
N THR A 38 -9.48 11.44 -12.55
CA THR A 38 -9.61 10.23 -11.72
C THR A 38 -9.29 8.98 -12.54
N MET A 39 -9.75 8.88 -13.80
CA MET A 39 -9.41 7.75 -14.68
C MET A 39 -7.90 7.69 -14.99
N VAL A 40 -7.25 8.83 -15.28
CA VAL A 40 -5.80 8.91 -15.55
C VAL A 40 -5.00 8.59 -14.30
N LYS A 41 -5.39 9.12 -13.13
CA LYS A 41 -4.80 8.76 -11.84
C LYS A 41 -4.96 7.27 -11.58
N HIS A 42 -6.16 6.72 -11.81
CA HIS A 42 -6.44 5.29 -11.70
C HIS A 42 -5.55 4.44 -12.62
N ALA A 43 -5.35 4.86 -13.87
CA ALA A 43 -4.54 4.14 -14.84
C ALA A 43 -3.03 4.22 -14.56
N ASN A 44 -2.55 5.28 -13.92
CA ASN A 44 -1.13 5.49 -13.63
C ASN A 44 -0.71 5.05 -12.22
N ARG A 45 -1.64 4.53 -11.41
CA ARG A 45 -1.33 4.01 -10.07
C ARG A 45 -0.50 2.74 -10.15
N HIS A 46 0.56 2.69 -9.36
CA HIS A 46 1.53 1.60 -9.41
C HIS A 46 0.99 0.33 -8.73
N THR A 47 1.14 -0.81 -9.41
CA THR A 47 0.67 -2.13 -8.96
C THR A 47 1.76 -2.95 -8.27
N ARG A 48 2.85 -2.28 -7.86
CA ARG A 48 4.03 -2.85 -7.21
C ARG A 48 4.79 -1.75 -6.47
N PRO A 49 5.62 -2.11 -5.47
CA PRO A 49 6.61 -1.20 -4.93
C PRO A 49 7.52 -0.67 -6.04
N LEU A 50 7.87 0.62 -5.97
CA LEU A 50 8.62 1.33 -7.01
C LEU A 50 10.14 1.09 -6.95
N PHE A 51 10.54 -0.18 -6.94
CA PHE A 51 11.92 -0.57 -7.19
C PHE A 51 12.22 -0.58 -8.70
N SER A 52 13.51 -0.60 -9.05
CA SER A 52 13.93 -0.85 -10.44
C SER A 52 13.40 -2.21 -10.92
N THR A 53 12.85 -2.21 -12.13
CA THR A 53 12.08 -3.33 -12.66
C THR A 53 12.92 -4.32 -13.46
N ASN A 54 14.17 -3.94 -13.72
CA ASN A 54 15.11 -4.64 -14.60
C ASN A 54 16.28 -5.20 -13.78
N VAL A 55 15.98 -5.80 -12.62
CA VAL A 55 17.02 -6.38 -11.77
C VAL A 55 17.03 -7.90 -11.90
N GLU A 56 18.19 -8.45 -12.24
CA GLU A 56 18.43 -9.87 -12.26
C GLU A 56 18.96 -10.31 -10.88
N LEU A 57 18.13 -10.96 -10.06
CA LEU A 57 18.54 -11.31 -8.68
C LEU A 57 19.78 -12.21 -8.63
N SER A 58 20.01 -13.04 -9.65
CA SER A 58 21.22 -13.86 -9.82
C SER A 58 22.49 -13.03 -9.96
N SER A 59 22.41 -11.77 -10.41
CA SER A 59 23.58 -10.89 -10.54
C SER A 59 24.01 -10.27 -9.21
N ILE A 60 23.18 -10.34 -8.16
CA ILE A 60 23.47 -9.81 -6.83
C ILE A 60 24.16 -10.91 -6.01
N PRO A 61 25.46 -10.79 -5.68
CA PRO A 61 26.17 -11.80 -4.91
C PRO A 61 25.53 -11.99 -3.53
N LYS A 62 25.37 -13.25 -3.12
CA LYS A 62 24.90 -13.58 -1.77
C LYS A 62 26.00 -13.27 -0.75
N VAL A 63 25.59 -12.90 0.46
CA VAL A 63 26.52 -12.76 1.59
C VAL A 63 27.20 -14.11 1.84
N PRO A 64 28.55 -14.17 1.90
CA PRO A 64 29.27 -15.39 2.24
C PRO A 64 28.79 -15.98 3.57
N GLU A 65 28.70 -17.30 3.68
CA GLU A 65 28.15 -17.98 4.88
C GLU A 65 28.85 -17.56 6.17
N ASN A 66 30.17 -17.35 6.12
CA ASN A 66 30.99 -16.91 7.24
C ASN A 66 30.78 -15.43 7.64
N GLU A 67 30.09 -14.64 6.81
CA GLU A 67 29.82 -13.21 7.05
C GLU A 67 28.36 -12.92 7.41
N VAL A 68 27.46 -13.92 7.34
CA VAL A 68 26.02 -13.74 7.55
C VAL A 68 25.69 -13.13 8.90
N GLU A 69 26.34 -13.57 9.98
CA GLU A 69 26.03 -13.06 11.33
C GLU A 69 26.50 -11.61 11.51
N ALA A 70 27.70 -11.27 11.03
CA ALA A 70 28.18 -9.88 11.03
C ALA A 70 27.29 -8.97 10.16
N PHE A 71 26.82 -9.49 9.02
CA PHE A 71 25.87 -8.77 8.16
C PHE A 71 24.54 -8.51 8.87
N LYS A 72 23.97 -9.52 9.55
CA LYS A 72 22.74 -9.38 10.34
C LYS A 72 22.91 -8.35 11.45
N GLU A 73 24.00 -8.41 12.21
CA GLU A 73 24.29 -7.46 13.29
C GLU A 73 24.32 -6.01 12.78
N LYS A 74 24.90 -5.79 11.60
CA LYS A 74 25.01 -4.46 10.99
C LYS A 74 23.68 -3.92 10.44
N TYR A 75 22.88 -4.76 9.79
CA TYR A 75 21.76 -4.30 8.96
C TYR A 75 20.38 -4.72 9.44
N ILE A 76 20.26 -5.70 10.33
CA ILE A 76 18.98 -6.23 10.79
C ILE A 76 18.75 -5.79 12.23
N ASN A 77 17.64 -5.11 12.47
CA ASN A 77 17.22 -4.72 13.80
C ASN A 77 15.72 -4.97 13.95
N THR A 78 15.38 -5.92 14.81
CA THR A 78 14.01 -6.36 15.03
C THR A 78 13.29 -5.62 16.15
N ASN A 79 13.96 -4.67 16.80
CA ASN A 79 13.45 -3.99 17.98
C ASN A 79 12.29 -3.05 17.61
N LYS A 80 11.41 -2.83 18.58
CA LYS A 80 10.35 -1.83 18.52
C LYS A 80 10.55 -0.89 19.71
N LEU A 81 10.67 0.40 19.44
CA LEU A 81 10.73 1.43 20.46
C LEU A 81 9.43 1.43 21.27
N LYS A 82 9.57 1.61 22.59
CA LYS A 82 8.43 1.81 23.48
C LYS A 82 7.83 3.20 23.21
N TRP A 83 6.50 3.28 23.13
CA TRP A 83 5.82 4.57 22.95
C TRP A 83 6.15 5.53 24.10
N GLY A 84 6.29 6.82 23.79
CA GLY A 84 6.59 7.88 24.76
C GLY A 84 8.06 8.00 25.17
N THR A 85 8.99 7.22 24.60
CA THR A 85 10.42 7.54 24.72
C THR A 85 10.74 8.76 23.87
N PRO A 86 11.78 9.57 24.22
CA PRO A 86 12.16 10.75 23.43
C PRO A 86 12.38 10.44 21.95
N GLU A 87 13.02 9.31 21.65
CA GLU A 87 13.23 8.86 20.28
C GLU A 87 11.93 8.40 19.58
N ALA A 88 11.03 7.70 20.28
CA ALA A 88 9.74 7.30 19.70
C ALA A 88 8.90 8.53 19.31
N THR A 89 8.88 9.54 20.19
CA THR A 89 8.22 10.83 19.95
C THR A 89 8.83 11.57 18.78
N GLU A 90 10.17 11.72 18.72
CA GLU A 90 10.87 12.35 17.59
C GLU A 90 10.52 11.68 16.26
N ARG A 91 10.62 10.34 16.22
CA ARG A 91 10.36 9.58 15.00
C ARG A 91 8.90 9.59 14.56
N CYS A 92 7.93 9.74 15.46
CA CYS A 92 6.51 9.62 15.09
C CYS A 92 5.80 10.95 14.94
N GLU A 93 5.99 11.88 15.89
CA GLU A 93 5.25 13.14 15.91
C GLU A 93 5.88 14.18 14.98
N SER A 94 7.21 14.22 14.91
CA SER A 94 7.94 15.22 14.11
C SER A 94 8.44 14.67 12.78
N ASN A 95 8.84 13.39 12.73
CA ASN A 95 9.61 12.85 11.60
C ASN A 95 9.04 11.55 10.99
N GLY A 96 7.79 11.19 11.25
CA GLY A 96 7.22 9.90 10.80
C GLY A 96 7.38 9.66 9.30
N ARG A 97 6.89 10.60 8.50
CA ARG A 97 7.00 10.54 7.04
C ARG A 97 8.45 10.70 6.53
N PRO A 98 9.26 11.68 7.01
CA PRO A 98 10.68 11.75 6.67
C PRO A 98 11.44 10.44 6.90
N VAL A 99 11.23 9.78 8.04
CA VAL A 99 11.86 8.50 8.38
C VAL A 99 11.49 7.40 7.38
N GLN A 100 10.21 7.30 7.01
CA GLN A 100 9.75 6.33 6.02
C GLN A 100 10.42 6.52 4.65
N TYR A 101 10.52 7.76 4.18
CA TYR A 101 11.18 8.07 2.92
C TYR A 101 12.70 7.90 2.96
N LEU A 102 13.36 8.19 4.09
CA LEU A 102 14.77 7.91 4.26
C LEU A 102 15.05 6.41 4.12
N ARG A 103 14.25 5.56 4.76
CA ARG A 103 14.38 4.09 4.63
C ARG A 103 14.14 3.62 3.20
N TRP A 104 13.13 4.18 2.54
CA TRP A 104 12.82 3.85 1.15
C TRP A 104 13.96 4.23 0.20
N ARG A 105 14.47 5.46 0.30
CA ARG A 105 15.62 5.93 -0.49
C ARG A 105 16.87 5.11 -0.20
N TRP A 106 17.13 4.79 1.07
CA TRP A 106 18.23 3.91 1.43
C TRP A 106 18.14 2.56 0.73
N ALA A 107 16.95 1.95 0.67
CA ALA A 107 16.74 0.69 -0.03
C ALA A 107 16.99 0.80 -1.54
N LEU A 108 16.65 1.93 -2.15
CA LEU A 108 16.94 2.21 -3.57
C LEU A 108 18.45 2.39 -3.81
N ASP A 109 19.10 3.20 -2.97
CA ASP A 109 20.52 3.54 -3.10
C ASP A 109 21.45 2.38 -2.75
N ASN A 110 20.96 1.42 -1.94
CA ASN A 110 21.72 0.26 -1.45
C ASN A 110 21.02 -1.06 -1.84
N PHE A 111 20.47 -1.14 -3.04
CA PHE A 111 19.59 -2.21 -3.48
C PHE A 111 20.17 -3.62 -3.25
N ASP A 112 21.42 -3.87 -3.64
CA ASP A 112 22.08 -5.17 -3.44
C ASP A 112 22.17 -5.57 -1.95
N THR A 113 22.47 -4.59 -1.09
CA THR A 113 22.50 -4.82 0.36
C THR A 113 21.11 -5.12 0.89
N TYR A 114 20.09 -4.38 0.44
CA TYR A 114 18.70 -4.61 0.80
C TYR A 114 18.20 -6.00 0.35
N ILE A 115 18.52 -6.46 -0.86
CA ILE A 115 18.19 -7.82 -1.32
C ILE A 115 18.86 -8.86 -0.42
N ASN A 116 20.12 -8.64 -0.05
CA ASN A 116 20.81 -9.50 0.90
C ASN A 116 20.20 -9.46 2.31
N MET A 117 19.66 -8.32 2.77
CA MET A 117 18.89 -8.24 4.02
C MET A 117 17.65 -9.14 3.98
N LEU A 118 16.93 -9.19 2.85
CA LEU A 118 15.80 -10.11 2.68
C LEU A 118 16.26 -11.58 2.73
N ARG A 119 17.34 -11.91 2.01
CA ARG A 119 17.91 -13.27 1.95
C ARG A 119 18.36 -13.80 3.30
N VAL A 120 19.16 -13.04 4.04
CA VAL A 120 19.68 -13.48 5.36
C VAL A 120 18.57 -13.57 6.41
N TYR A 121 17.45 -12.89 6.20
CA TYR A 121 16.26 -13.00 7.05
C TYR A 121 15.34 -14.17 6.65
N GLY A 122 15.66 -14.88 5.56
CA GLY A 122 15.00 -16.13 5.17
C GLY A 122 14.01 -16.03 4.01
N HIS A 123 14.04 -14.95 3.21
CA HIS A 123 13.30 -14.87 1.95
C HIS A 123 14.14 -15.44 0.81
N ASP A 124 13.57 -16.34 0.02
CA ASP A 124 14.22 -16.85 -1.19
C ASP A 124 14.10 -15.88 -2.38
N ASP A 125 14.95 -16.09 -3.40
CA ASP A 125 15.02 -15.24 -4.58
C ASP A 125 13.74 -15.31 -5.43
N GLU A 126 13.01 -16.42 -5.41
CA GLU A 126 11.74 -16.54 -6.12
C GLU A 126 10.72 -15.56 -5.55
N LYS A 127 10.56 -15.56 -4.22
CA LYS A 127 9.66 -14.69 -3.50
C LYS A 127 10.06 -13.21 -3.61
N ILE A 128 11.35 -12.91 -3.53
CA ILE A 128 11.86 -11.55 -3.76
C ILE A 128 11.54 -11.11 -5.19
N GLY A 129 11.74 -11.99 -6.19
CA GLY A 129 11.43 -11.70 -7.59
C GLY A 129 9.94 -11.46 -7.83
N LEU A 130 9.07 -12.20 -7.15
CA LEU A 130 7.62 -11.99 -7.18
C LEU A 130 7.22 -10.64 -6.57
N MET A 131 7.86 -10.23 -5.47
CA MET A 131 7.66 -8.91 -4.86
C MET A 131 7.98 -7.76 -5.80
N LEU A 132 9.11 -7.82 -6.50
CA LEU A 132 9.49 -6.82 -7.51
C LEU A 132 8.51 -6.76 -8.71
N LYS A 133 7.70 -7.81 -8.88
CA LYS A 133 6.62 -7.91 -9.88
C LYS A 133 5.24 -7.59 -9.31
N GLY A 134 5.16 -7.12 -8.06
CA GLY A 134 3.91 -6.67 -7.43
C GLY A 134 3.15 -7.71 -6.63
N VAL A 135 3.73 -8.88 -6.38
CA VAL A 135 3.13 -9.91 -5.50
C VAL A 135 3.72 -9.76 -4.09
N PRO A 136 2.95 -9.32 -3.08
CA PRO A 136 3.47 -9.11 -1.73
C PRO A 136 4.14 -10.35 -1.13
N MET A 137 5.15 -10.15 -0.28
CA MET A 137 5.91 -11.22 0.37
C MET A 137 5.12 -11.99 1.44
N CYS A 138 3.87 -11.64 1.73
CA CYS A 138 3.00 -12.47 2.57
C CYS A 138 2.35 -13.61 1.76
N LEU A 139 2.33 -13.52 0.43
CA LEU A 139 1.77 -14.54 -0.44
C LEU A 139 2.82 -15.57 -0.86
N LYS A 140 2.38 -16.81 -1.05
CA LYS A 140 3.27 -17.95 -1.32
C LYS A 140 3.63 -18.07 -2.81
N SER A 141 2.75 -17.65 -3.71
CA SER A 141 2.94 -17.81 -5.15
C SER A 141 2.12 -16.80 -5.94
N ARG A 142 2.32 -16.78 -7.26
CA ARG A 142 1.53 -15.96 -8.18
C ARG A 142 0.07 -16.41 -8.25
N GLU A 143 -0.16 -17.73 -8.21
CA GLU A 143 -1.49 -18.33 -8.27
C GLU A 143 -2.31 -17.90 -7.05
N ALA A 144 -1.74 -17.95 -5.84
CA ALA A 144 -2.40 -17.47 -4.63
C ALA A 144 -2.76 -15.97 -4.70
N PHE A 145 -1.92 -15.17 -5.37
CA PHE A 145 -2.21 -13.76 -5.62
C PHE A 145 -3.35 -13.55 -6.61
N ASP A 146 -3.40 -14.32 -7.70
CA ASP A 146 -4.46 -14.22 -8.70
C ASP A 146 -5.81 -14.75 -8.15
N GLU A 147 -5.80 -15.77 -7.28
CA GLU A 147 -6.97 -16.20 -6.51
C GLU A 147 -7.49 -15.09 -5.59
N LEU A 148 -6.61 -14.45 -4.83
CA LEU A 148 -6.95 -13.33 -3.96
C LEU A 148 -7.54 -12.16 -4.78
N ARG A 149 -6.92 -11.80 -5.91
CA ARG A 149 -7.43 -10.74 -6.80
C ARG A 149 -8.81 -11.06 -7.34
N THR A 150 -9.07 -12.32 -7.71
CA THR A 150 -10.40 -12.77 -8.17
C THR A 150 -11.45 -12.61 -7.07
N ALA A 151 -11.11 -12.99 -5.84
CA ALA A 151 -12.02 -12.82 -4.70
C ALA A 151 -12.23 -11.34 -4.35
N LEU A 152 -11.19 -10.51 -4.41
CA LEU A 152 -11.29 -9.06 -4.21
C LEU A 152 -12.14 -8.40 -5.30
N LYS A 153 -12.06 -8.86 -6.56
CA LYS A 153 -12.95 -8.38 -7.64
C LYS A 153 -14.42 -8.60 -7.27
N LYS A 154 -14.76 -9.79 -6.77
CA LYS A 154 -16.13 -10.07 -6.28
C LYS A 154 -16.50 -9.17 -5.10
N LEU A 155 -15.62 -9.07 -4.11
CA LEU A 155 -15.82 -8.22 -2.93
C LEU A 155 -16.08 -6.75 -3.32
N SER A 156 -15.38 -6.22 -4.33
CA SER A 156 -15.56 -4.83 -4.75
C SER A 156 -16.99 -4.52 -5.20
N VAL A 157 -17.66 -5.49 -5.84
CA VAL A 157 -19.05 -5.36 -6.29
C VAL A 157 -19.99 -5.43 -5.08
N GLU A 158 -19.77 -6.39 -4.19
CA GLU A 158 -20.57 -6.57 -2.97
C GLU A 158 -20.51 -5.33 -2.06
N ILE A 159 -19.32 -4.76 -1.86
CA ILE A 159 -19.14 -3.51 -1.09
C ILE A 159 -19.80 -2.32 -1.79
N ALA A 160 -19.65 -2.20 -3.11
CA ALA A 160 -20.25 -1.09 -3.85
C ALA A 160 -21.79 -1.09 -3.76
N GLU A 161 -22.40 -2.27 -3.80
CA GLU A 161 -23.85 -2.45 -3.62
C GLU A 161 -24.29 -2.19 -2.17
N GLU A 162 -23.56 -2.72 -1.18
CA GLU A 162 -23.90 -2.58 0.24
C GLU A 162 -23.75 -1.14 0.75
N MET A 163 -22.64 -0.49 0.40
CA MET A 163 -22.25 0.80 0.95
C MET A 163 -22.65 1.98 0.04
N GLU A 164 -23.19 1.70 -1.14
CA GLU A 164 -23.44 2.67 -2.22
C GLU A 164 -22.19 3.49 -2.60
N TRP A 165 -21.00 2.94 -2.33
CA TRP A 165 -19.73 3.57 -2.68
C TRP A 165 -19.40 3.40 -4.15
N LYS A 166 -18.61 4.33 -4.69
CA LYS A 166 -18.14 4.26 -6.09
C LYS A 166 -16.65 3.95 -6.14
N ASN A 167 -16.20 3.43 -7.28
CA ASN A 167 -14.78 3.18 -7.54
C ASN A 167 -14.10 2.31 -6.46
N VAL A 168 -14.81 1.32 -5.92
CA VAL A 168 -14.24 0.41 -4.90
C VAL A 168 -13.04 -0.33 -5.47
N GLY A 169 -11.92 -0.23 -4.76
CA GLY A 169 -10.65 -0.85 -5.10
C GLY A 169 -9.85 -1.19 -3.85
N PHE A 170 -8.62 -1.66 -4.05
CA PHE A 170 -7.79 -2.14 -2.96
C PHE A 170 -6.32 -1.76 -3.14
N VAL A 171 -5.63 -1.56 -2.02
CA VAL A 171 -4.20 -1.27 -1.94
C VAL A 171 -3.58 -2.25 -0.96
N PHE A 172 -2.53 -2.96 -1.36
CA PHE A 172 -1.64 -3.63 -0.41
C PHE A 172 -0.80 -2.59 0.31
N THR A 173 -0.79 -2.72 1.63
CA THR A 173 -0.07 -1.82 2.53
C THR A 173 0.78 -2.64 3.50
N GLY A 174 1.47 -1.96 4.40
CA GLY A 174 2.23 -2.63 5.45
C GLY A 174 3.56 -3.20 4.98
N SER A 175 4.20 -3.98 5.86
CA SER A 175 5.60 -4.36 5.70
C SER A 175 5.80 -5.54 4.76
N SER A 176 4.76 -6.31 4.46
CA SER A 176 4.84 -7.44 3.55
C SER A 176 4.92 -7.03 2.08
N VAL A 177 4.56 -5.79 1.73
CA VAL A 177 4.66 -5.33 0.33
C VAL A 177 6.11 -5.15 -0.09
N PRO A 178 6.96 -4.34 0.59
CA PRO A 178 8.37 -4.23 0.24
C PRO A 178 9.27 -5.14 1.09
N GLY A 179 8.73 -6.05 1.91
CA GLY A 179 9.53 -6.93 2.76
C GLY A 179 10.19 -6.28 3.98
N PHE A 180 9.90 -5.01 4.30
CA PHE A 180 10.39 -4.34 5.51
C PHE A 180 9.37 -3.35 6.08
N SER A 181 9.53 -3.03 7.37
CA SER A 181 8.58 -2.15 8.06
C SER A 181 8.84 -0.67 7.86
N GLN A 182 7.77 0.03 7.47
CA GLN A 182 7.68 1.49 7.43
C GLN A 182 7.16 2.10 8.75
N ASN A 183 7.01 1.30 9.80
CA ASN A 183 6.65 1.85 11.11
C ASN A 183 7.88 2.57 11.70
N PRO A 184 7.83 3.89 11.98
CA PRO A 184 8.98 4.65 12.49
C PRO A 184 9.52 4.12 13.83
N LEU A 185 8.67 3.45 14.62
CA LEU A 185 9.05 2.84 15.90
C LEU A 185 9.84 1.54 15.76
N LYS A 186 9.86 0.90 14.59
CA LYS A 186 10.50 -0.40 14.40
C LYS A 186 11.86 -0.23 13.72
N GLY A 187 12.86 -0.98 14.18
CA GLY A 187 14.19 -1.01 13.58
C GLY A 187 14.99 0.29 13.75
N LEU A 188 16.06 0.39 12.96
CA LEU A 188 16.92 1.56 12.84
C LEU A 188 16.16 2.72 12.21
N ARG A 189 16.56 3.95 12.51
CA ARG A 189 15.87 5.16 12.04
C ARG A 189 15.87 5.23 10.51
N ASP A 190 17.06 5.23 9.91
CA ASP A 190 17.22 5.60 8.50
C ASP A 190 17.42 4.39 7.57
N ILE A 191 17.50 3.19 8.13
CA ILE A 191 17.74 1.92 7.41
C ILE A 191 16.48 1.05 7.54
N PRO A 192 16.02 0.37 6.48
CA PRO A 192 14.88 -0.57 6.50
C PRO A 192 15.19 -1.88 7.23
N SER A 193 15.72 -1.80 8.45
CA SER A 193 16.33 -2.93 9.16
C SER A 193 15.34 -3.91 9.80
N LYS A 194 14.06 -3.52 9.92
CA LYS A 194 13.01 -4.42 10.41
C LYS A 194 12.43 -5.17 9.21
N ILE A 195 13.08 -6.26 8.85
CA ILE A 195 12.63 -7.15 7.79
C ILE A 195 11.40 -7.95 8.25
N THR A 196 10.48 -8.13 7.31
CA THR A 196 9.20 -8.83 7.49
C THR A 196 9.43 -10.34 7.62
N ASP A 197 8.73 -11.00 8.54
CA ASP A 197 8.89 -12.44 8.79
C ASP A 197 8.20 -13.25 7.67
N PRO A 198 8.91 -14.12 6.93
CA PRO A 198 8.32 -14.89 5.84
C PRO A 198 7.18 -15.82 6.27
N LYS A 199 7.07 -16.16 7.57
CA LYS A 199 6.12 -17.14 8.10
C LYS A 199 4.93 -16.54 8.85
N LYS A 200 5.06 -15.31 9.36
CA LYS A 200 4.11 -14.73 10.32
C LYS A 200 3.46 -13.44 9.86
N SER A 201 3.83 -12.94 8.70
CA SER A 201 3.43 -11.59 8.31
C SER A 201 2.01 -11.57 7.78
N ASP A 202 1.24 -10.66 8.37
CA ASP A 202 -0.12 -10.31 7.99
C ASP A 202 -0.17 -9.72 6.57
N VAL A 203 -1.37 -9.78 6.03
CA VAL A 203 -1.75 -9.10 4.80
C VAL A 203 -2.53 -7.86 5.19
N ASP A 204 -1.97 -6.67 4.95
CA ASP A 204 -2.67 -5.42 5.20
C ASP A 204 -3.27 -4.91 3.88
N ILE A 205 -4.61 -4.82 3.81
CA ILE A 205 -5.33 -4.27 2.66
C ILE A 205 -6.05 -3.00 3.07
N CYS A 206 -5.86 -1.93 2.31
CA CYS A 206 -6.68 -0.74 2.39
C CYS A 206 -7.76 -0.81 1.32
N ILE A 207 -9.03 -0.81 1.73
CA ILE A 207 -10.19 -0.68 0.85
C ILE A 207 -10.32 0.80 0.53
N VAL A 208 -10.34 1.12 -0.77
CA VAL A 208 -10.41 2.49 -1.26
C VAL A 208 -11.66 2.69 -2.09
N ALA A 209 -12.39 3.76 -1.86
CA ALA A 209 -13.63 4.06 -2.57
C ALA A 209 -14.01 5.54 -2.43
N ASP A 210 -14.82 6.01 -3.36
CA ASP A 210 -15.49 7.30 -3.25
C ASP A 210 -16.70 7.16 -2.31
N GLY A 211 -16.72 7.94 -1.23
CA GLY A 211 -17.81 7.97 -0.25
C GLY A 211 -17.43 7.45 1.14
N ILE A 212 -16.20 6.97 1.33
CA ILE A 212 -15.71 6.52 2.64
C ILE A 212 -15.74 7.68 3.65
N ASN A 213 -15.18 8.85 3.32
CA ASN A 213 -15.18 9.98 4.25
C ASN A 213 -16.60 10.42 4.64
N VAL A 214 -17.55 10.32 3.70
CA VAL A 214 -18.97 10.64 3.97
C VAL A 214 -19.58 9.63 4.93
N SER A 215 -19.34 8.33 4.73
CA SER A 215 -19.81 7.29 5.65
C SER A 215 -19.20 7.46 7.05
N VAL A 216 -17.90 7.71 7.15
CA VAL A 216 -17.24 7.96 8.45
C VAL A 216 -17.81 9.20 9.13
N ALA A 217 -18.02 10.30 8.39
CA ALA A 217 -18.60 11.51 8.94
C ALA A 217 -20.02 11.30 9.49
N LYS A 218 -20.86 10.51 8.79
CA LYS A 218 -22.20 10.13 9.27
C LYS A 218 -22.12 9.33 10.57
N CYS A 219 -21.24 8.34 10.62
CA CYS A 219 -20.98 7.57 11.83
C CYS A 219 -20.58 8.45 13.02
N HIS A 220 -19.82 9.53 12.79
CA HIS A 220 -19.43 10.47 13.86
C HIS A 220 -20.52 11.51 14.20
N SER A 221 -21.39 11.89 13.25
CA SER A 221 -22.43 12.89 13.46
C SER A 221 -23.64 12.39 14.24
N ASP A 222 -23.88 11.08 14.25
CA ASP A 222 -25.05 10.47 14.89
C ASP A 222 -24.93 10.41 16.42
N GLY A 223 -23.94 11.08 17.01
CA GLY A 223 -23.77 11.27 18.46
C GLY A 223 -23.39 10.01 19.23
N ASP A 224 -23.26 8.88 18.52
CA ASP A 224 -22.91 7.62 19.11
C ASP A 224 -21.39 7.38 19.03
N GLN A 225 -20.73 7.59 20.17
CA GLN A 225 -19.32 7.29 20.40
C GLN A 225 -18.94 5.81 20.13
N PHE A 226 -19.92 4.94 19.87
CA PHE A 226 -19.72 3.55 19.52
C PHE A 226 -19.67 3.27 18.01
N LEU A 227 -19.99 4.23 17.12
CA LEU A 227 -20.01 4.01 15.67
C LEU A 227 -18.60 3.94 15.07
N GLU A 228 -18.35 2.87 14.31
CA GLU A 228 -17.12 2.63 13.56
C GLU A 228 -17.15 3.36 12.20
N PRO A 229 -15.99 3.67 11.60
CA PRO A 229 -14.64 3.41 12.08
C PRO A 229 -14.17 4.41 13.14
N LYS A 230 -13.68 3.88 14.27
CA LYS A 230 -13.23 4.67 15.42
C LYS A 230 -11.81 5.22 15.29
N TYR A 231 -10.96 4.57 14.49
CA TYR A 231 -9.53 4.82 14.51
C TYR A 231 -9.07 5.52 13.24
N ALA A 232 -8.82 6.82 13.35
CA ALA A 232 -8.17 7.61 12.31
C ALA A 232 -6.65 7.47 12.43
N PHE A 233 -6.01 6.94 11.39
CA PHE A 233 -4.57 6.79 11.28
C PHE A 233 -4.04 7.75 10.21
N PRO A 234 -3.28 8.80 10.60
CA PRO A 234 -2.53 9.59 9.64
C PRO A 234 -1.63 8.67 8.82
N THR A 235 -1.79 8.68 7.51
CA THR A 235 -0.99 7.87 6.59
C THR A 235 -0.14 8.76 5.71
N THR A 236 1.00 8.25 5.29
CA THR A 236 1.83 8.89 4.28
C THR A 236 1.24 8.63 2.91
N VAL A 237 1.21 9.67 2.08
CA VAL A 237 0.66 9.65 0.72
C VAL A 237 1.78 9.90 -0.27
N ASN A 238 2.46 11.03 -0.13
CA ASN A 238 3.72 11.33 -0.81
C ASN A 238 4.72 11.94 0.18
N GLU A 239 5.84 12.49 -0.29
CA GLU A 239 6.90 13.08 0.56
C GLU A 239 6.42 14.30 1.39
N ILE A 240 5.39 15.00 0.92
CA ILE A 240 4.94 16.27 1.50
C ILE A 240 3.50 16.23 2.01
N THR A 241 2.70 15.25 1.61
CA THR A 241 1.29 15.11 2.03
C THR A 241 1.05 13.88 2.90
N SER A 242 0.08 14.03 3.80
CA SER A 242 -0.54 12.93 4.53
C SER A 242 -1.99 12.81 4.12
N GLY A 243 -2.49 11.59 4.21
CA GLY A 243 -3.90 11.25 4.09
C GLY A 243 -4.38 10.68 5.41
N MET A 244 -5.60 10.14 5.39
CA MET A 244 -6.20 9.47 6.53
C MET A 244 -6.64 8.07 6.13
N ARG A 245 -6.32 7.09 6.97
CA ARG A 245 -6.92 5.75 6.92
C ARG A 245 -7.79 5.54 8.14
N PHE A 246 -8.84 4.77 7.99
CA PHE A 246 -9.77 4.46 9.05
C PHE A 246 -9.71 2.97 9.35
N GLY A 247 -9.41 2.61 10.60
CA GLY A 247 -9.57 1.25 11.09
C GLY A 247 -10.95 1.03 11.68
N CYS A 248 -11.48 -0.16 11.45
CA CYS A 248 -12.82 -0.56 11.87
C CYS A 248 -12.70 -1.80 12.77
N LYS A 249 -13.06 -1.69 14.05
CA LYS A 249 -13.01 -2.83 14.98
C LYS A 249 -14.19 -3.78 14.77
N ASP A 250 -15.39 -3.25 14.62
CA ASP A 250 -16.60 -4.01 14.29
C ASP A 250 -16.87 -3.92 12.79
N LEU A 251 -16.14 -4.73 12.02
CA LEU A 251 -16.26 -4.74 10.58
C LEU A 251 -17.65 -5.21 10.12
N ALA A 252 -18.31 -6.09 10.87
CA ALA A 252 -19.62 -6.64 10.51
C ALA A 252 -20.74 -5.61 10.67
N GLU A 253 -20.63 -4.71 11.65
CA GLU A 253 -21.53 -3.59 11.81
C GLU A 253 -21.34 -2.55 10.70
N PHE A 254 -20.09 -2.27 10.31
CA PHE A 254 -19.79 -1.23 9.31
C PHE A 254 -19.96 -1.70 7.85
N CYS A 255 -19.47 -2.89 7.51
CA CYS A 255 -19.52 -3.45 6.15
C CYS A 255 -19.48 -4.99 6.20
N LYS A 256 -20.67 -5.60 6.10
CA LYS A 256 -20.88 -7.05 6.23
C LYS A 256 -20.12 -7.85 5.17
N SER A 257 -20.08 -7.35 3.93
CA SER A 257 -19.35 -7.99 2.85
C SER A 257 -17.84 -8.06 3.14
N ALA A 258 -17.26 -6.96 3.66
CA ALA A 258 -15.86 -6.94 4.09
C ALA A 258 -15.62 -7.87 5.30
N ALA A 259 -16.56 -7.96 6.24
CA ALA A 259 -16.47 -8.86 7.38
C ALA A 259 -16.48 -10.34 6.98
N ALA A 260 -17.43 -10.74 6.13
CA ALA A 260 -17.51 -12.11 5.63
C ALA A 260 -16.25 -12.50 4.84
N PHE A 261 -15.71 -11.56 4.05
CA PHE A 261 -14.42 -11.77 3.38
C PHE A 261 -13.28 -11.91 4.39
N TYR A 262 -13.22 -11.04 5.40
CA TYR A 262 -12.21 -11.07 6.45
C TYR A 262 -12.17 -12.42 7.16
N GLU A 263 -13.33 -12.94 7.59
CA GLU A 263 -13.43 -14.22 8.28
C GLU A 263 -12.87 -15.36 7.41
N LYS A 264 -13.30 -15.43 6.16
CA LYS A 264 -12.85 -16.47 5.22
C LYS A 264 -11.35 -16.39 4.93
N TRP A 265 -10.86 -15.19 4.61
CA TRP A 265 -9.48 -15.03 4.12
C TRP A 265 -8.44 -14.98 5.24
N SER A 266 -8.83 -14.60 6.47
CA SER A 266 -7.91 -14.66 7.61
C SER A 266 -7.46 -16.08 7.95
N GLU A 267 -8.26 -17.10 7.62
CA GLU A 267 -7.89 -18.52 7.80
C GLU A 267 -6.96 -19.02 6.69
N ILE A 268 -7.11 -18.49 5.47
CA ILE A 268 -6.31 -18.88 4.29
C ILE A 268 -4.93 -18.22 4.35
N LEU A 269 -4.87 -16.97 4.84
CA LEU A 269 -3.65 -16.18 4.88
C LEU A 269 -2.88 -16.46 6.19
N PRO A 270 -1.64 -16.96 6.11
CA PRO A 270 -0.94 -17.53 7.28
C PRO A 270 -0.64 -16.52 8.39
N GLY A 271 -0.50 -15.23 8.08
CA GLY A 271 -0.34 -14.16 9.08
C GLY A 271 -1.64 -13.45 9.46
N GLY A 272 -2.77 -13.86 8.88
CA GLY A 272 -4.04 -13.17 8.97
C GLY A 272 -4.19 -12.03 7.95
N LEU A 273 -5.35 -11.39 7.98
CA LEU A 273 -5.73 -10.27 7.14
C LEU A 273 -6.06 -9.07 8.05
N GLN A 274 -5.79 -7.86 7.60
CA GLN A 274 -6.24 -6.63 8.25
C GLN A 274 -6.80 -5.68 7.21
N PHE A 275 -7.89 -5.00 7.57
CA PHE A 275 -8.51 -3.97 6.74
C PHE A 275 -8.39 -2.58 7.34
N THR A 276 -8.14 -1.63 6.46
CA THR A 276 -8.39 -0.20 6.68
C THR A 276 -9.17 0.37 5.51
N PHE A 277 -9.70 1.58 5.67
CA PHE A 277 -10.47 2.28 4.66
C PHE A 277 -9.85 3.65 4.37
N CYS A 278 -9.81 4.10 3.11
CA CYS A 278 -9.49 5.49 2.78
C CYS A 278 -10.16 5.94 1.48
N GLU A 279 -10.33 7.25 1.32
CA GLU A 279 -10.91 7.83 0.10
C GLU A 279 -10.04 7.50 -1.13
N ASP A 280 -10.67 7.16 -2.26
CA ASP A 280 -9.92 6.73 -3.45
C ASP A 280 -9.09 7.85 -4.09
N ASP A 281 -9.35 9.12 -3.81
CA ASP A 281 -8.57 10.25 -4.36
C ASP A 281 -7.12 10.32 -3.83
N THR A 282 -6.82 9.54 -2.80
CA THR A 282 -5.51 9.49 -2.16
C THR A 282 -4.46 8.81 -3.05
N ASP A 283 -3.33 9.47 -3.25
CA ASP A 283 -2.13 8.83 -3.81
C ASP A 283 -1.59 7.77 -2.82
N ILE A 284 -0.72 6.88 -3.28
CA ILE A 284 -0.09 5.89 -2.40
C ILE A 284 1.42 6.07 -2.39
N PRO A 285 2.09 5.85 -1.24
CA PRO A 285 3.53 5.97 -1.17
C PRO A 285 4.23 4.88 -1.98
N PRO A 286 5.51 5.07 -2.36
CA PRO A 286 6.20 4.21 -3.35
C PRO A 286 6.45 2.77 -2.86
N TRP A 287 6.26 2.48 -1.59
CA TRP A 287 6.41 1.14 -0.99
C TRP A 287 5.10 0.35 -0.90
N GLU A 288 3.97 0.95 -1.25
CA GLU A 288 2.67 0.27 -1.33
C GLU A 288 2.34 -0.11 -2.77
N ALA A 289 1.28 -0.91 -2.96
CA ALA A 289 0.91 -1.40 -4.28
C ALA A 289 -0.60 -1.46 -4.45
N ARG A 290 -1.12 -0.88 -5.53
CA ARG A 290 -2.53 -1.05 -5.89
C ARG A 290 -2.80 -2.46 -6.39
N ILE A 291 -3.91 -3.04 -5.98
CA ILE A 291 -4.33 -4.36 -6.42
C ILE A 291 -5.15 -4.19 -7.70
N ASN A 292 -4.55 -4.51 -8.84
CA ASN A 292 -5.28 -4.45 -10.10
C ASN A 292 -6.30 -5.59 -10.17
N ILE A 293 -7.59 -5.31 -10.04
CA ILE A 293 -8.67 -6.30 -10.13
C ILE A 293 -9.40 -6.28 -11.48
N ARG A 294 -8.98 -5.41 -12.41
CA ARG A 294 -9.69 -5.19 -13.68
C ARG A 294 -9.26 -6.16 -14.78
N ASP A 295 -7.99 -6.55 -14.78
CA ASP A 295 -7.38 -7.39 -15.82
C ASP A 295 -7.41 -8.90 -15.49
N ILE A 296 -8.39 -9.32 -14.69
CA ILE A 296 -8.69 -10.73 -14.39
C ILE A 296 -10.07 -11.08 -14.95
#